data_AF-A0A1Z4MUD3-F1
#
_entry.id   AF-A0A1Z4MUD3-F1
#
_cell.length_a   1.000
_cell.length_b   1.000
_cell.length_c   1.000
_cell.angle_alpha   90.00
_cell.angle_beta   90.00
_cell.angle_gamma   90.00
#
_symmetry.space_group_name_H-M   'P 1'
#
loop_
_entity.id
_entity.type
_entity.pdbx_description
1 polymer ?
#
loop_
_entity_poly.entity_id
_entity_poly.type
_entity_poly.pdbx_seq_one_letter_code
_entity_poly.pdbx_strand_id
1 'polypeptide(L)' 'MKFLKIGHRLINLNAIATVEFSSEKVIIGLVTPTQENIEFYGQEAQDIKDYFYDSNLIYIIPPPPKPPLEVLS' A
#
# COMPACT_ATOMS: atom_id res chain seq x y z
N MET A 1 -2.61 -10.12 -6.99
CA MET A 1 -2.41 -9.51 -5.66
C MET A 1 -1.91 -8.09 -5.89
N LYS A 2 -2.55 -7.06 -5.30
CA LYS A 2 -2.27 -5.66 -5.61
C LYS A 2 -1.53 -5.00 -4.43
N PHE A 3 -0.51 -4.21 -4.73
CA PHE A 3 0.28 -3.48 -3.75
C PHE A 3 0.24 -1.98 -4.06
N LEU A 4 0.20 -1.16 -3.02
CA LEU A 4 0.35 0.28 -3.09
C LEU A 4 1.78 0.63 -2.66
N LYS A 5 2.54 1.26 -3.56
CA LYS A 5 3.88 1.76 -3.24
C LYS A 5 3.75 3.22 -2.80
N ILE A 6 4.16 3.52 -1.58
CA ILE A 6 4.19 4.88 -1.02
C ILE A 6 5.60 5.10 -0.47
N GLY A 7 6.32 6.07 -1.03
CA GLY A 7 7.74 6.28 -0.74
C GLY A 7 8.55 5.00 -0.93
N HIS A 8 9.17 4.52 0.15
CA HIS A 8 9.95 3.29 0.20
C HIS A 8 9.16 2.06 0.67
N ARG A 9 7.88 2.20 1.02
CA ARG A 9 7.04 1.13 1.55
C ARG A 9 6.17 0.50 0.46
N LEU A 10 5.91 -0.80 0.61
CA LEU A 10 4.95 -1.56 -0.19
C LEU A 10 3.85 -2.06 0.75
N ILE A 11 2.63 -1.59 0.54
CA ILE A 11 1.46 -1.98 1.32
C ILE A 11 0.63 -2.96 0.50
N ASN A 12 0.37 -4.14 1.06
CA ASN A 12 -0.58 -5.08 0.46
C ASN A 12 -2.00 -4.56 0.64
N LEU A 13 -2.68 -4.22 -0.46
CA LEU A 13 -4.03 -3.67 -0.41
C LEU A 13 -5.05 -4.64 0.20
N ASN A 14 -4.84 -5.95 0.04
CA ASN A 14 -5.71 -6.96 0.63
C ASN A 14 -5.55 -7.08 2.15
N ALA A 15 -4.46 -6.55 2.70
CA ALA A 15 -4.20 -6.54 4.13
C ALA A 15 -4.72 -5.26 4.80
N ILE A 16 -5.32 -4.32 4.06
CA ILE A 16 -5.87 -3.08 4.63
C ILE A 16 -7.25 -3.37 5.23
N ALA A 17 -7.38 -3.14 6.54
CA ALA A 17 -8.62 -3.21 7.28
C ALA A 17 -9.37 -1.88 7.23
N THR A 18 -8.66 -0.78 7.48
CA THR A 18 -9.21 0.57 7.60
C THR A 18 -8.27 1.59 6.98
N VAL A 19 -8.85 2.69 6.49
CA VAL A 19 -8.10 3.88 6.05
C VAL A 19 -8.81 5.09 6.62
N GLU A 20 -8.10 5.88 7.41
CA GLU A 20 -8.61 7.09 8.05
C GLU A 20 -7.87 8.30 7.51
N PHE A 21 -8.63 9.29 7.06
CA PHE A 21 -8.11 10.54 6.51
C PHE A 21 -8.30 11.67 7.51
N SER A 22 -7.22 12.38 7.84
CA SER A 22 -7.26 13.65 8.56
C SER A 22 -6.61 14.76 7.74
N SER A 23 -6.73 16.01 8.19
CA SER A 23 -6.06 17.15 7.56
C SER A 23 -4.54 17.02 7.58
N GLU A 24 -3.97 16.36 8.58
CA GLU A 24 -2.53 16.29 8.83
C GLU A 24 -1.90 14.96 8.42
N LYS A 25 -2.66 13.87 8.44
CA LYS A 25 -2.15 12.51 8.22
C LYS A 25 -3.17 11.56 7.59
N VAL A 26 -2.67 10.41 7.16
CA VAL A 26 -3.47 9.24 6.80
C VAL A 26 -3.04 8.07 7.67
N ILE A 27 -4.00 7.33 8.21
CA ILE A 27 -3.74 6.11 8.99
C ILE A 27 -4.29 4.93 8.22
N ILE A 28 -3.43 3.93 7.97
CA ILE A 28 -3.82 2.65 7.38
C ILE A 28 -3.74 1.58 8.47
N GLY A 29 -4.88 1.02 8.83
CA GLY A 29 -4.96 -0.15 9.71
C GLY A 29 -4.84 -1.43 8.91
N LEU A 30 -3.95 -2.34 9.32
CA LEU A 30 -3.74 -3.62 8.68
C LEU A 30 -4.46 -4.77 9.40
N VAL A 31 -4.98 -5.73 8.64
CA VAL A 31 -5.49 -7.02 9.12
C VAL A 31 -4.30 -7.92 9.47
N THR A 32 -3.60 -7.58 10.56
CA THR A 32 -2.57 -8.43 11.16
C THR A 32 -3.05 -8.97 12.51
N PRO A 33 -2.47 -10.08 13.02
CA PRO A 33 -2.83 -10.64 14.33
C PRO A 33 -2.70 -9.64 15.49
N THR A 34 -1.86 -8.61 15.32
CA THR A 34 -1.61 -7.56 16.31
C THR A 34 -2.28 -6.23 15.99
N GLN A 35 -3.06 -6.14 14.90
CA GLN A 35 -3.65 -4.90 14.36
C GLN A 35 -2.63 -3.75 14.31
N GLU A 36 -1.82 -3.75 13.25
CA GLU A 36 -0.82 -2.71 13.03
C GLU A 36 -1.43 -1.49 12.32
N ASN A 37 -1.24 -0.30 12.89
CA ASN A 37 -1.61 0.97 12.27
C ASN A 37 -0.35 1.67 11.76
N ILE A 38 -0.37 2.09 10.50
CA ILE A 38 0.72 2.82 9.87
C ILE A 38 0.25 4.23 9.56
N GLU A 39 1.00 5.21 10.06
CA GLU A 39 0.70 6.63 9.85
C GLU A 39 1.58 7.23 8.77
N PHE A 40 0.96 8.02 7.89
CA PHE A 40 1.60 8.73 6.79
C PHE A 40 1.33 10.22 6.93
N TYR A 41 2.33 11.03 6.60
CA TYR A 41 2.30 12.48 6.74
C TYR A 41 2.79 13.16 5.46
N GLY A 42 2.47 14.44 5.28
CA GLY A 42 2.99 15.25 4.17
C GLY A 42 2.64 14.68 2.78
N GLN A 43 3.64 14.57 1.90
CA GLN A 43 3.43 14.12 0.52
C GLN A 43 2.90 12.68 0.45
N GLU A 44 3.39 11.77 1.29
CA GLU A 44 2.92 10.39 1.32
C GLU A 44 1.43 10.30 1.68
N ALA A 45 0.98 11.13 2.62
CA ALA A 45 -0.43 11.24 2.99
C ALA A 45 -1.28 11.77 1.82
N GLN A 46 -0.77 12.73 1.06
CA GLN A 46 -1.45 13.27 -0.11
C GLN A 46 -1.54 12.24 -1.23
N ASP A 47 -0.44 11.53 -1.52
CA ASP A 47 -0.42 10.46 -2.50
C ASP A 47 -1.47 9.40 -2.15
N ILE A 48 -1.57 8.98 -0.88
CA ILE A 48 -2.60 8.01 -0.46
C ILE A 48 -4.02 8.57 -0.64
N LYS A 49 -4.26 9.84 -0.31
CA LYS A 49 -5.57 10.47 -0.54
C LYS A 49 -5.94 10.45 -2.02
N ASP A 50 -4.99 10.80 -2.88
CA ASP A 50 -5.19 10.81 -4.32
C ASP A 50 -5.49 9.40 -4.85
N TYR A 51 -4.85 8.35 -4.31
CA TYR A 51 -5.15 6.95 -4.63
C TYR A 51 -6.62 6.58 -4.41
N PHE A 52 -7.13 6.88 -3.22
CA PHE A 52 -8.45 6.44 -2.78
C PHE A 52 -9.55 7.35 -3.32
N TYR A 53 -9.21 8.58 -3.73
CA TYR A 53 -10.12 9.49 -4.42
C TYR A 53 -10.22 9.17 -5.92
N ASP A 54 -9.09 8.89 -6.59
CA ASP A 54 -9.04 8.43 -7.97
C ASP A 54 -7.86 7.48 -8.19
N SER A 55 -8.18 6.19 -8.27
CA SER A 55 -7.18 5.12 -8.44
C SER A 55 -6.36 5.18 -9.73
N ASN A 56 -6.72 6.03 -10.70
CA ASN A 56 -5.94 6.27 -11.91
C ASN A 56 -4.76 7.23 -11.69
N LEU A 57 -4.72 7.94 -10.56
CA LEU A 57 -3.69 8.95 -10.28
C LEU A 57 -2.37 8.34 -9.78
N ILE A 58 -2.32 7.02 -9.50
CA ILE A 58 -1.11 6.36 -8.98
C ILE A 58 -0.59 5.29 -9.92
N TYR A 59 0.73 5.35 -10.14
CA TYR A 59 1.49 4.31 -10.83
C TYR A 59 1.42 2.97 -10.08
N ILE A 60 0.53 2.09 -10.51
CA ILE A 60 0.50 0.69 -10.09
C ILE A 60 1.66 -0.03 -10.78
N ILE A 61 2.72 -0.36 -10.04
CA ILE A 61 3.84 -1.17 -10.56
C ILE A 61 3.37 -2.63 -10.62
N PRO A 62 3.52 -3.34 -11.76
CA PRO A 62 3.22 -4.76 -11.82
C PRO A 62 4.14 -5.56 -10.88
N PRO A 63 3.68 -6.71 -10.35
CA PRO A 63 4.52 -7.55 -9.52
C PRO A 63 5.78 -7.99 -10.31
N PRO A 64 6.93 -8.16 -9.64
CA PRO A 64 8.12 -8.67 -10.30
C PRO A 64 7.82 -10.03 -10.94
N PRO A 65 8.40 -10.33 -12.11
CA PRO A 65 8.24 -11.63 -12.75
C PRO A 65 8.66 -12.73 -11.76
N LYS A 66 7.90 -13.84 -11.72
CA LYS A 66 8.25 -14.98 -10.87
C LYS A 66 9.68 -15.44 -11.22
N PRO A 67 10.50 -15.80 -10.22
CA PRO A 67 11.77 -16.48 -10.49
C PRO A 67 11.52 -17.70 -11.38
N PRO A 68 12.45 -18.05 -12.29
CA PRO A 68 12.38 -19.32 -12.98
C PRO A 68 12.20 -20.44 -11.95
N LEU A 69 11.28 -21.37 -12.20
CA LEU A 69 11.24 -22.61 -11.43
C LEU A 69 12.59 -23.29 -11.67
N GLU A 70 13.49 -23.25 -10.69
CA GLU A 70 14.67 -24.09 -10.70
C GLU A 70 14.18 -25.52 -10.75
N VAL A 71 14.35 -26.16 -11.91
CA VAL A 71 14.12 -27.59 -12.07
C VAL A 71 15.19 -28.25 -11.21
N LEU A 72 14.79 -28.71 -10.02
CA LEU A 72 15.63 -29.58 -9.18
C LEU A 72 16.02 -30.78 -10.05
N SER A 73 17.26 -30.72 -10.56
CA SER A 73 17.90 -31.77 -11.35
C SER A 73 18.69 -32.67 -10.42
#